data_AF-A0A9E4J827-F1
#
_entry.id   AF-A0A9E4J827-F1
#
_cell.length_a   1.000
_cell.length_b   1.000
_cell.length_c   1.000
_cell.angle_alpha   90.00
_cell.angle_beta   90.00
_cell.angle_gamma   90.00
#
_symmetry.space_group_name_H-M   'P 1'
#
loop_
_entity.id
_entity.type
_entity.pdbx_description
1 polymer ?
#
loop_
_entity_poly.entity_id
_entity_poly.type
_entity_poly.pdbx_seq_one_letter_code
_entity_poly.pdbx_strand_id
1 'polypeptide(L)'
;MSFVNAVLRAVFDAALGPFAALPPIVPVTLVALLSGIFALLVYRWTSNQEALAAVKRRLFAHLLEVRLFNDDLRAVLAAQLRLLRENLTYLRLNLVPLLWMIVPFMLVIAQLQFHYGYEGVEVGGRTLLVVDLATTDSEDAAAVGAEPRPPIEIEVPPGVAVETDGVWIPSLRQVVWRLRAEEPGDHELTVSTGGEAFAKSLFVADSEGGARWVRRSPTRRRAAILDQLLYPAEPSLPRGGPVERIDVQYAAASISFFGLFDVHWLIAFLVLSIALAFALRNRFGVTL
;
A
#
# COMPACT_ATOMS: atom_id res chain seq x y z
N MET A 1 13.70 -7.14 9.84
CA MET A 1 12.62 -6.72 8.91
C MET A 1 12.24 -7.85 7.95
N SER A 2 13.20 -8.54 7.30
CA SER A 2 12.89 -9.73 6.47
C SER A 2 12.04 -10.79 7.18
N PHE A 3 12.36 -11.13 8.44
CA PHE A 3 11.59 -12.10 9.23
C PHE A 3 10.16 -11.61 9.53
N VAL A 4 10.01 -10.35 9.97
CA VAL A 4 8.68 -9.75 10.25
C VAL A 4 7.83 -9.77 8.99
N ASN A 5 8.39 -9.41 7.84
CA ASN A 5 7.67 -9.45 6.57
C ASN A 5 7.34 -10.88 6.14
N ALA A 6 8.23 -11.84 6.37
CA ALA A 6 7.95 -13.25 6.08
C ALA A 6 6.78 -13.78 6.94
N VAL A 7 6.76 -13.44 8.23
CA VAL A 7 5.65 -13.79 9.13
C VAL A 7 4.36 -13.08 8.71
N LEU A 8 4.41 -11.78 8.45
CA LEU A 8 3.23 -11.02 8.00
C LEU A 8 2.68 -11.57 6.68
N ARG A 9 3.55 -11.85 5.70
CA ARG A 9 3.15 -12.52 4.46
C ARG A 9 2.41 -13.82 4.73
N ALA A 10 3.01 -14.72 5.51
CA ALA A 10 2.40 -16.01 5.82
C ALA A 10 1.04 -15.87 6.54
N VAL A 11 0.94 -14.92 7.48
CA VAL A 11 -0.31 -14.65 8.22
C VAL A 11 -1.39 -14.12 7.27
N PHE A 12 -1.07 -13.14 6.42
CA PHE A 12 -2.03 -12.57 5.48
C PHE A 12 -2.41 -13.54 4.37
N ASP A 13 -1.46 -14.29 3.81
CA ASP A 13 -1.73 -15.32 2.81
C ASP A 13 -2.65 -16.41 3.39
N ALA A 14 -2.42 -16.84 4.64
CA ALA A 14 -3.27 -17.82 5.30
C ALA A 14 -4.66 -17.26 5.66
N ALA A 15 -4.74 -15.99 6.08
CA ALA A 15 -5.99 -15.35 6.43
C ALA A 15 -6.85 -15.00 5.20
N LEU A 16 -6.23 -14.59 4.10
CA LEU A 16 -6.91 -14.18 2.86
C LEU A 16 -7.09 -15.31 1.85
N GLY A 17 -6.28 -16.37 1.92
CA GLY A 17 -6.33 -17.53 1.03
C GLY A 17 -7.70 -18.17 0.88
N PRO A 18 -8.47 -18.43 1.97
CA PRO A 18 -9.83 -18.97 1.90
C PRO A 18 -10.81 -18.06 1.13
N PHE A 19 -10.51 -16.76 1.06
CA PHE A 19 -11.33 -15.76 0.39
C PHE A 19 -10.84 -15.42 -1.03
N ALA A 20 -9.82 -16.12 -1.54
CA ALA A 20 -9.20 -15.81 -2.83
C ALA A 20 -10.17 -15.91 -4.02
N ALA A 21 -11.18 -16.79 -3.94
CA ALA A 21 -12.22 -16.96 -4.96
C ALA A 21 -13.47 -16.11 -4.72
N LEU A 22 -13.54 -15.37 -3.60
CA LEU A 22 -14.68 -14.51 -3.30
C LEU A 22 -14.48 -13.11 -3.87
N PRO A 23 -15.56 -12.33 -4.04
CA PRO A 23 -15.46 -10.92 -4.39
C PRO A 23 -14.60 -10.17 -3.36
N PRO A 24 -13.68 -9.28 -3.78
CA PRO A 24 -12.76 -8.56 -2.90
C PRO A 24 -13.41 -7.82 -1.74
N ILE A 25 -14.67 -7.39 -1.91
CA ILE A 25 -15.41 -6.68 -0.88
C ILE A 25 -15.56 -7.51 0.41
N VAL A 26 -15.63 -8.84 0.32
CA VAL A 26 -15.78 -9.73 1.49
C VAL A 26 -14.54 -9.69 2.39
N PRO A 27 -13.34 -10.07 1.92
CA PRO A 27 -12.13 -9.98 2.74
C PRO A 27 -11.79 -8.54 3.13
N VAL A 28 -12.01 -7.55 2.25
CA VAL A 28 -11.78 -6.14 2.60
C VAL A 28 -12.69 -5.70 3.75
N THR A 29 -13.95 -6.10 3.76
CA THR A 29 -14.88 -5.80 4.87
C THR A 29 -14.46 -6.47 6.17
N LEU A 30 -14.02 -7.73 6.10
CA LEU A 30 -13.53 -8.46 7.28
C LEU A 30 -12.29 -7.77 7.88
N VAL A 31 -11.31 -7.42 7.05
CA VAL A 31 -10.11 -6.70 7.50
C VAL A 31 -10.48 -5.32 8.03
N ALA A 32 -11.39 -4.59 7.37
CA ALA A 32 -11.88 -3.29 7.83
C ALA A 32 -12.58 -3.39 9.21
N LEU A 33 -13.35 -4.45 9.46
CA LEU A 33 -13.95 -4.71 10.77
C LEU A 33 -12.89 -4.89 11.85
N LEU A 34 -11.88 -5.72 11.59
CA LEU A 34 -10.78 -5.96 12.53
C LEU A 34 -9.97 -4.68 12.78
N SER A 35 -9.66 -3.91 11.73
CA SER A 35 -8.98 -2.62 11.83
C SER A 35 -9.81 -1.59 12.61
N GLY A 36 -11.13 -1.54 12.40
CA GLY A 36 -12.05 -0.68 13.16
C GLY A 36 -12.09 -1.03 14.65
N ILE A 37 -12.19 -2.32 14.99
CA ILE A 37 -12.11 -2.80 16.38
C ILE A 37 -10.77 -2.43 17.01
N PHE A 38 -9.67 -2.67 16.29
CA PHE A 38 -8.33 -2.30 16.73
C PHE A 38 -8.20 -0.80 16.99
N ALA A 39 -8.70 0.05 16.08
CA ALA A 39 -8.71 1.50 16.26
C ALA A 39 -9.48 1.90 17.53
N LEU A 40 -10.65 1.32 17.79
CA LEU A 40 -11.40 1.57 19.02
C LEU A 40 -10.64 1.18 20.28
N LEU A 41 -9.92 0.05 20.26
CA LEU A 41 -9.08 -0.38 21.39
C LEU A 41 -7.92 0.60 21.64
N VAL A 42 -7.24 1.04 20.58
CA VAL A 42 -6.17 2.04 20.67
C VAL A 42 -6.72 3.34 21.23
N TYR A 43 -7.85 3.85 20.70
CA TYR A 43 -8.49 5.06 21.20
C TYR A 43 -8.91 4.95 22.66
N ARG A 44 -9.42 3.78 23.07
CA ARG A 44 -9.81 3.52 24.47
C ARG A 44 -8.62 3.60 25.41
N TRP A 45 -7.45 3.10 25.01
CA TRP A 45 -6.28 3.02 25.89
C TRP A 45 -5.39 4.25 25.85
N THR A 46 -5.33 4.95 24.72
CA THR A 46 -4.37 6.05 24.51
C THR A 46 -5.00 7.42 24.60
N SER A 47 -6.32 7.55 24.38
CA SER A 47 -6.99 8.85 24.39
C SER A 47 -7.53 9.19 25.79
N ASN A 48 -7.26 10.43 26.23
CA ASN A 48 -7.87 10.98 27.43
C ASN A 48 -9.30 11.45 27.13
N GLN A 49 -10.27 10.55 27.33
CA GLN A 49 -11.68 10.77 27.02
C GLN A 49 -12.29 11.94 27.83
N GLU A 50 -11.86 12.13 29.08
CA GLU A 50 -12.35 13.24 29.92
C GLU A 50 -11.90 14.59 29.38
N ALA A 51 -10.62 14.71 29.02
CA ALA A 51 -10.07 15.92 28.40
C ALA A 51 -10.76 16.20 27.06
N LEU A 52 -11.00 15.17 26.26
CA LEU A 52 -11.68 15.29 24.97
C LEU A 52 -13.13 15.78 25.14
N ALA A 53 -13.87 15.22 26.12
CA ALA A 53 -15.22 15.66 26.46
C ALA A 53 -15.26 17.08 27.02
N ALA A 54 -14.23 17.50 27.78
CA ALA A 54 -14.12 18.87 28.27
C ALA A 54 -13.86 19.87 27.13
N VAL A 55 -12.94 19.55 26.19
CA VAL A 55 -12.67 20.37 25.00
C VAL A 55 -13.93 20.48 24.13
N LYS A 56 -14.65 19.37 23.89
CA LYS A 56 -15.90 19.37 23.12
C LYS A 56 -16.95 20.31 23.72
N ARG A 57 -17.11 20.29 25.05
CA ARG A 57 -17.99 21.22 25.77
C ARG A 57 -17.57 22.69 25.60
N ARG A 58 -16.27 23.00 25.66
CA ARG A 58 -15.76 24.35 25.43
C ARG A 58 -15.96 24.82 23.98
N LEU A 59 -15.76 23.94 23.00
CA LEU A 59 -16.06 24.22 21.59
C LEU A 59 -17.52 24.61 21.38
N PHE A 60 -18.47 23.87 21.97
CA PHE A 60 -19.89 24.22 21.94
C PHE A 60 -20.18 25.57 22.62
N ALA A 61 -19.55 25.84 23.77
CA ALA A 61 -19.71 27.11 24.48
C ALA A 61 -19.25 28.31 23.62
N HIS A 62 -18.10 28.21 22.96
CA HIS A 62 -17.60 29.27 22.08
C HIS A 62 -18.45 29.43 20.80
N LEU A 63 -19.01 28.34 20.27
CA LEU A 63 -19.93 28.44 19.13
C LEU A 63 -21.23 29.17 19.51
N LEU A 64 -21.73 28.96 20.74
CA LEU A 64 -22.84 29.72 21.29
C LEU A 64 -22.46 31.18 21.56
N GLU A 65 -21.24 31.45 22.05
CA GLU A 65 -20.71 32.79 22.28
C GLU A 65 -20.70 33.63 21.00
N VAL A 66 -20.23 33.06 19.88
CA VAL A 66 -20.26 33.72 18.56
C VAL A 66 -21.70 34.06 18.14
N ARG A 67 -22.65 33.18 18.43
CA ARG A 67 -24.07 33.41 18.09
C ARG A 67 -24.73 34.44 19.01
N LEU A 68 -24.32 34.52 20.28
CA LEU A 68 -24.87 35.43 21.27
C LEU A 68 -24.35 36.87 21.11
N PHE A 69 -23.08 37.03 20.72
CA PHE A 69 -22.43 38.33 20.51
C PHE A 69 -22.26 38.68 19.04
N ASN A 70 -23.20 38.26 18.18
CA ASN A 70 -23.13 38.47 16.73
C ASN A 70 -22.98 39.96 16.33
N ASP A 71 -23.41 40.89 17.18
CA ASP A 71 -23.38 42.33 16.95
C ASP A 71 -22.08 43.02 17.43
N ASP A 72 -21.20 42.32 18.16
CA ASP A 72 -19.89 42.84 18.60
C ASP A 72 -18.75 42.11 17.88
N LEU A 73 -18.19 42.77 16.85
CA LEU A 73 -17.10 42.24 16.04
C LEU A 73 -15.86 41.85 16.85
N ARG A 74 -15.53 42.58 17.92
CA ARG A 74 -14.36 42.27 18.76
C ARG A 74 -14.62 41.02 19.59
N ALA A 75 -15.82 40.89 20.15
CA ALA A 75 -16.23 39.69 20.88
C ALA A 75 -16.23 38.45 19.96
N VAL A 76 -16.74 38.59 18.73
CA VAL A 76 -16.73 37.52 17.72
C VAL A 76 -15.30 37.08 17.37
N LEU A 77 -14.41 38.03 17.06
CA LEU A 77 -13.01 37.70 16.73
C LEU A 77 -12.28 37.04 17.89
N ALA A 78 -12.48 37.51 19.12
CA ALA A 78 -11.90 36.90 20.31
C ALA A 78 -12.43 35.47 20.54
N ALA A 79 -13.74 35.26 20.35
CA ALA A 79 -14.36 33.93 20.45
C ALA A 79 -13.86 32.97 19.36
N GLN A 80 -13.65 33.43 18.13
CA GLN A 80 -13.05 32.64 17.06
C GLN A 80 -11.59 32.23 17.38
N LEU A 81 -10.78 33.14 17.92
CA LEU A 81 -9.41 32.82 18.33
C LEU A 81 -9.39 31.78 19.47
N ARG A 82 -10.32 31.89 20.43
CA ARG A 82 -10.53 30.87 21.48
C ARG A 82 -10.93 29.52 20.89
N LEU A 83 -11.89 29.51 19.94
CA LEU A 83 -12.30 28.33 19.17
C LEU A 83 -11.11 27.66 18.48
N LEU A 84 -10.27 28.45 17.80
CA LEU A 84 -9.10 27.95 17.10
C LEU A 84 -8.09 27.30 18.06
N ARG A 85 -7.85 27.92 19.21
CA ARG A 85 -6.97 27.37 20.24
C ARG A 85 -7.52 26.06 20.83
N GLU A 86 -8.81 26.00 21.14
CA GLU A 86 -9.43 24.76 21.64
C GLU A 86 -9.44 23.66 20.57
N ASN A 87 -9.63 24.00 19.30
CA ASN A 87 -9.47 23.04 18.19
C ASN A 87 -8.02 22.52 18.11
N LEU A 88 -7.01 23.37 18.30
CA LEU A 88 -5.63 22.91 18.34
C LEU A 88 -5.38 21.95 19.51
N THR A 89 -5.97 22.21 20.69
CA THR A 89 -5.92 21.29 21.82
C THR A 89 -6.64 19.97 21.51
N TYR A 90 -7.80 20.02 20.85
CA TYR A 90 -8.52 18.84 20.39
C TYR A 90 -7.67 17.99 19.43
N LEU A 91 -7.03 18.62 18.44
CA LEU A 91 -6.14 17.95 17.49
C LEU A 91 -4.94 17.33 18.20
N ARG A 92 -4.32 18.04 19.15
CA ARG A 92 -3.19 17.53 19.94
C ARG A 92 -3.57 16.30 20.75
N LEU A 93 -4.76 16.26 21.35
CA LEU A 93 -5.24 15.09 22.10
C LEU A 93 -5.43 13.88 21.19
N ASN A 94 -5.90 14.09 19.96
CA ASN A 94 -6.07 13.01 18.96
C ASN A 94 -4.76 12.54 18.32
N LEU A 95 -3.69 13.34 18.38
CA LEU A 95 -2.41 13.01 17.76
C LEU A 95 -1.78 11.75 18.38
N VAL A 96 -1.94 11.53 19.69
CA VAL A 96 -1.35 10.38 20.38
C VAL A 96 -1.95 9.05 19.87
N PRO A 97 -3.28 8.83 19.89
CA PRO A 97 -3.88 7.64 19.27
C PRO A 97 -3.52 7.50 17.79
N LEU A 98 -3.50 8.61 17.04
CA LEU A 98 -3.18 8.60 15.62
C LEU A 98 -1.78 8.03 15.35
N LEU A 99 -0.76 8.50 16.09
CA LEU A 99 0.61 8.01 15.96
C LEU A 99 0.72 6.51 16.25
N TRP A 100 -0.02 6.01 17.24
CA TRP A 100 -0.08 4.58 17.54
C TRP A 100 -0.77 3.76 16.45
N MET A 101 -1.73 4.35 15.73
CA MET A 101 -2.42 3.68 14.62
C MET A 101 -1.63 3.68 13.31
N ILE A 102 -0.75 4.66 13.06
CA ILE A 102 -0.01 4.78 11.79
C ILE A 102 0.75 3.50 11.46
N VAL A 103 1.57 2.99 12.38
CA VAL A 103 2.43 1.82 12.13
C VAL A 103 1.61 0.56 11.78
N PRO A 104 0.63 0.12 12.59
CA PRO A 104 -0.16 -1.07 12.28
C PRO A 104 -1.03 -0.90 11.04
N PHE A 105 -1.63 0.28 10.82
CA PHE A 105 -2.43 0.52 9.60
C PHE A 105 -1.55 0.51 8.35
N MET A 106 -0.36 1.09 8.41
CA MET A 106 0.61 1.03 7.30
C MET A 106 0.96 -0.42 6.95
N LEU A 107 1.15 -1.29 7.95
CA LEU A 107 1.40 -2.72 7.72
C LEU A 107 0.21 -3.39 7.02
N VAL A 108 -1.01 -3.16 7.51
CA VAL A 108 -2.24 -3.74 6.90
C VAL A 108 -2.42 -3.23 5.48
N ILE A 109 -2.29 -1.92 5.26
CA ILE A 109 -2.45 -1.28 3.96
C ILE A 109 -1.40 -1.80 2.97
N ALA A 110 -0.13 -1.92 3.39
CA ALA A 110 0.91 -2.48 2.54
C ALA A 110 0.55 -3.91 2.09
N GLN A 111 0.08 -4.78 3.00
CA GLN A 111 -0.31 -6.14 2.64
C GLN A 111 -1.52 -6.18 1.70
N LEU A 112 -2.56 -5.38 1.96
CA LEU A 112 -3.76 -5.31 1.12
C LEU A 112 -3.48 -4.73 -0.26
N GLN A 113 -2.55 -3.77 -0.39
CA GLN A 113 -2.14 -3.20 -1.67
C GLN A 113 -1.65 -4.28 -2.64
N PHE A 114 -0.88 -5.27 -2.15
CA PHE A 114 -0.38 -6.35 -2.99
C PHE A 114 -1.43 -7.41 -3.32
N HIS A 115 -2.56 -7.47 -2.60
CA HIS A 115 -3.64 -8.40 -2.90
C HIS A 115 -4.72 -7.79 -3.81
N TYR A 116 -5.06 -6.51 -3.59
CA TYR A 116 -6.22 -5.86 -4.22
C TYR A 116 -5.88 -4.59 -4.99
N GLY A 117 -4.63 -4.15 -5.01
CA GLY A 117 -4.21 -2.92 -5.70
C GLY A 117 -3.87 -3.12 -7.18
N TYR A 118 -3.65 -4.36 -7.63
CA TYR A 118 -3.18 -4.67 -8.97
C TYR A 118 -4.00 -5.78 -9.60
N GLU A 119 -4.34 -5.64 -10.88
CA GLU A 119 -4.96 -6.70 -11.67
C GLU A 119 -3.88 -7.67 -12.14
N GLY A 120 -4.22 -8.95 -12.29
CA GLY A 120 -3.30 -9.91 -12.91
C GLY A 120 -3.19 -9.62 -14.41
N VAL A 121 -2.07 -9.98 -15.02
CA VAL A 121 -1.95 -9.90 -16.49
C VAL A 121 -2.87 -10.95 -17.08
N GLU A 122 -3.81 -10.59 -17.95
CA GLU A 122 -4.69 -11.57 -18.59
C GLU A 122 -3.91 -12.46 -19.56
N VAL A 123 -4.37 -13.70 -19.76
CA VAL A 123 -3.85 -14.59 -20.80
C VAL A 123 -3.94 -13.91 -22.17
N GLY A 124 -2.84 -13.91 -22.92
CA GLY A 124 -2.67 -13.17 -24.17
C GLY A 124 -2.32 -11.69 -24.00
N GLY A 125 -2.43 -11.15 -22.79
CA GLY A 125 -2.07 -9.80 -22.42
C GLY A 125 -0.55 -9.55 -22.42
N ARG A 126 -0.18 -8.27 -22.43
CA ARG A 126 1.21 -7.81 -22.45
C ARG A 126 1.55 -7.04 -21.19
N THR A 127 2.75 -7.24 -20.67
CA THR A 127 3.31 -6.47 -19.56
C THR A 127 4.76 -6.09 -19.83
N LEU A 128 5.26 -5.11 -19.09
CA LEU A 128 6.65 -4.67 -19.14
C LEU A 128 7.37 -5.13 -17.89
N LEU A 129 8.51 -5.80 -18.08
CA LEU A 129 9.51 -6.02 -17.04
C LEU A 129 10.58 -4.94 -17.16
N VAL A 130 10.75 -4.15 -16.11
CA VAL A 130 11.74 -3.07 -16.02
C VAL A 130 12.75 -3.43 -14.94
N VAL A 131 14.03 -3.43 -15.28
CA VAL A 131 15.12 -3.68 -14.34
C VAL A 131 16.00 -2.44 -14.24
N ASP A 132 16.08 -1.86 -13.05
CA ASP A 132 16.99 -0.77 -12.72
C ASP A 132 18.32 -1.33 -12.21
N LEU A 133 19.42 -0.88 -12.81
CA LEU A 133 20.76 -1.30 -12.45
C LEU A 133 21.43 -0.30 -11.51
N ALA A 134 22.23 -0.82 -10.59
CA ALA A 134 23.00 -0.02 -9.65
C ALA A 134 23.96 0.94 -10.39
N THR A 135 24.20 2.11 -9.81
CA THR A 135 25.34 2.94 -10.19
C THR A 135 26.62 2.27 -9.69
N THR A 136 27.55 1.97 -10.59
CA THR A 136 28.92 1.63 -10.20
C THR A 136 29.65 2.95 -9.90
N ASP A 137 30.24 3.07 -8.71
CA ASP A 137 31.01 4.25 -8.24
C ASP A 137 32.33 4.48 -9.02
N SER A 138 32.41 4.07 -10.28
CA SER A 138 33.53 4.45 -11.15
C SER A 138 33.29 5.88 -11.62
N GLU A 139 33.95 6.84 -10.97
CA GLU A 139 33.99 8.28 -11.30
C GLU A 139 34.33 8.56 -12.78
N ASP A 140 34.80 7.57 -13.54
CA ASP A 140 35.15 7.66 -14.96
C ASP A 140 33.98 7.46 -15.95
N ALA A 141 32.79 7.03 -15.51
CA ALA A 141 31.66 6.74 -16.41
C ALA A 141 30.73 7.95 -16.69
N ALA A 142 30.96 9.09 -16.03
CA ALA A 142 30.14 10.30 -16.21
C ALA A 142 30.41 11.05 -17.53
N ALA A 143 31.37 10.61 -18.33
CA ALA A 143 31.67 11.19 -19.63
C ALA A 143 31.28 10.22 -20.76
N VAL A 144 30.43 10.72 -21.66
CA VAL A 144 30.03 10.15 -22.96
C VAL A 144 28.77 9.26 -22.92
N GLY A 145 27.71 9.76 -23.57
CA GLY A 145 26.36 9.20 -23.64
C GLY A 145 26.20 7.89 -24.42
N ALA A 146 27.02 6.89 -24.13
CA ALA A 146 26.87 5.53 -24.62
C ALA A 146 27.56 4.55 -23.65
N GLU A 147 27.02 4.41 -22.43
CA GLU A 147 27.39 3.25 -21.61
C GLU A 147 27.02 1.96 -22.37
N PRO A 148 27.96 1.02 -22.55
CA PRO A 148 27.66 -0.26 -23.18
C PRO A 148 26.54 -0.98 -22.42
N ARG A 149 25.66 -1.67 -23.15
CA ARG A 149 24.65 -2.51 -22.52
C ARG A 149 25.34 -3.54 -21.61
N PRO A 150 25.04 -3.57 -20.30
CA PRO A 150 25.60 -4.57 -19.41
C PRO A 150 25.09 -5.98 -19.77
N PRO A 151 25.88 -7.04 -19.52
CA PRO A 151 25.45 -8.41 -19.75
C PRO A 151 24.30 -8.75 -18.79
N ILE A 152 23.09 -8.70 -19.33
CA ILE A 152 21.85 -8.99 -18.62
C ILE A 152 20.93 -9.81 -19.49
N GLU A 153 20.55 -10.96 -18.95
CA GLU A 153 19.70 -11.93 -19.62
C GLU A 153 18.46 -12.20 -18.77
N ILE A 154 17.40 -12.63 -19.45
CA ILE A 154 16.14 -13.02 -18.82
C ILE A 154 15.85 -14.45 -19.23
N GLU A 155 15.58 -15.28 -18.25
CA GLU A 155 15.02 -16.62 -18.42
C GLU A 155 13.55 -16.58 -18.00
N VAL A 156 12.67 -16.96 -18.92
CA VAL A 156 11.24 -17.04 -18.69
C VAL A 156 10.80 -18.51 -18.67
N PRO A 157 9.89 -18.90 -17.75
CA PRO A 157 9.39 -20.26 -17.69
C PRO A 157 8.38 -20.52 -18.83
N PRO A 158 8.01 -21.79 -19.09
CA PRO A 158 6.87 -22.11 -19.94
C PRO A 158 5.62 -21.35 -19.48
N GLY A 159 4.85 -20.81 -20.43
CA GLY A 159 3.65 -19.99 -20.14
C GLY A 159 3.88 -18.48 -20.16
N VAL A 160 5.11 -18.01 -20.36
CA VAL A 160 5.46 -16.60 -20.56
C VAL A 160 6.42 -16.47 -21.74
N ALA A 161 6.10 -15.62 -22.71
CA ALA A 161 6.96 -15.36 -23.86
C ALA A 161 7.57 -13.96 -23.81
N VAL A 162 8.85 -13.85 -24.18
CA VAL A 162 9.51 -12.57 -24.42
C VAL A 162 9.17 -12.12 -25.84
N GLU A 163 8.37 -11.05 -25.99
CA GLU A 163 7.99 -10.53 -27.32
C GLU A 163 9.10 -9.68 -27.95
N THR A 164 9.91 -9.03 -27.13
CA THR A 164 10.97 -8.12 -27.59
C THR A 164 12.22 -8.31 -26.74
N ASP A 165 13.38 -8.34 -27.39
CA ASP A 165 14.68 -8.31 -26.71
C ASP A 165 14.80 -7.08 -25.79
N GLY A 166 15.56 -7.25 -24.71
CA GLY A 166 15.73 -6.21 -23.70
C GLY A 166 16.23 -4.90 -24.31
N VAL A 167 15.47 -3.82 -24.16
CA VAL A 167 15.85 -2.48 -24.61
C VAL A 167 16.65 -1.80 -23.52
N TRP A 168 17.90 -1.43 -23.82
CA TRP A 168 18.76 -0.70 -22.90
C TRP A 168 18.51 0.82 -23.00
N ILE A 169 18.28 1.47 -21.86
CA ILE A 169 18.09 2.91 -21.73
C ILE A 169 19.23 3.46 -20.85
N PRO A 170 20.34 3.92 -21.45
CA PRO A 170 21.54 4.35 -20.70
C PRO A 170 21.26 5.46 -19.69
N SER A 171 20.46 6.46 -20.06
CA SER A 171 20.16 7.63 -19.22
C SER A 171 19.40 7.29 -17.93
N LEU A 172 18.66 6.18 -17.93
CA LEU A 172 17.91 5.68 -16.78
C LEU A 172 18.56 4.46 -16.13
N ARG A 173 19.64 3.94 -16.73
CA ARG A 173 20.27 2.66 -16.38
C ARG A 173 19.26 1.51 -16.30
N GLN A 174 18.34 1.47 -17.27
CA GLN A 174 17.21 0.57 -17.29
C GLN A 174 17.26 -0.40 -18.45
N VAL A 175 16.89 -1.64 -18.18
CA VAL A 175 16.62 -2.63 -19.23
C VAL A 175 15.14 -3.00 -19.18
N VAL A 176 14.48 -2.91 -20.32
CA VAL A 176 13.03 -3.14 -20.43
C VAL A 176 12.76 -4.29 -21.39
N TRP A 177 12.01 -5.28 -20.92
CA TRP A 177 11.47 -6.36 -21.75
C TRP A 177 9.96 -6.23 -21.85
N ARG A 178 9.44 -6.59 -23.02
CA ARG A 178 8.00 -6.78 -23.20
C ARG A 178 7.70 -8.26 -23.14
N LEU A 179 6.86 -8.64 -22.20
CA LEU A 179 6.44 -10.02 -21.95
C LEU A 179 4.99 -10.19 -22.41
N ARG A 180 4.67 -11.38 -22.91
CA ARG A 180 3.31 -11.83 -23.20
C ARG A 180 2.98 -13.01 -22.29
N ALA A 181 1.84 -12.92 -21.64
CA ALA A 181 1.30 -14.01 -20.85
C ALA A 181 0.63 -15.04 -21.77
N GLU A 182 1.00 -16.32 -21.64
CA GLU A 182 0.45 -17.40 -22.48
C GLU A 182 -0.38 -18.40 -21.66
N GLU A 183 0.04 -18.71 -20.44
CA GLU A 183 -0.68 -19.64 -19.55
C GLU A 183 -1.01 -18.99 -18.21
N PRO A 184 -2.19 -19.27 -17.62
CA PRO A 184 -2.56 -18.74 -16.31
C PRO A 184 -1.73 -19.36 -15.18
N GLY A 185 -1.48 -18.57 -14.12
CA GLY A 185 -0.78 -19.04 -12.93
C GLY A 185 0.30 -18.11 -12.41
N ASP A 186 1.02 -18.60 -11.41
CA ASP A 186 2.19 -17.96 -10.83
C ASP A 186 3.44 -18.40 -11.61
N HIS A 187 4.11 -17.46 -12.26
CA HIS A 187 5.33 -17.67 -13.03
C HIS A 187 6.52 -17.00 -12.34
N GLU A 188 7.68 -17.64 -12.35
CA GLU A 188 8.92 -17.08 -11.81
C GLU A 188 9.88 -16.73 -12.95
N LEU A 189 10.11 -15.43 -13.14
CA LEU A 189 11.06 -14.89 -14.09
C LEU A 189 12.44 -14.81 -13.43
N THR A 190 13.49 -15.23 -14.12
CA THR A 190 14.86 -15.13 -13.61
C THR A 190 15.63 -14.10 -14.42
N VAL A 191 16.14 -13.06 -13.75
CA VAL A 191 17.02 -12.05 -14.35
C VAL A 191 18.45 -12.34 -13.90
N SER A 192 19.36 -12.57 -14.84
CA SER A 192 20.77 -12.83 -14.56
C SER A 192 21.64 -11.63 -14.98
N THR A 193 22.48 -11.15 -14.07
CA THR A 193 23.44 -10.05 -14.35
C THR A 193 24.59 -10.09 -13.36
N GLY A 194 25.81 -9.80 -13.83
CA GLY A 194 27.01 -9.81 -12.98
C GLY A 194 27.33 -11.16 -12.34
N GLY A 195 26.87 -12.27 -12.94
CA GLY A 195 27.02 -13.63 -12.38
C GLY A 195 26.03 -13.98 -11.27
N GLU A 196 25.10 -13.08 -10.93
CA GLU A 196 24.03 -13.32 -9.95
C GLU A 196 22.67 -13.48 -10.66
N ALA A 197 21.81 -14.32 -10.11
CA ALA A 197 20.46 -14.57 -10.61
C ALA A 197 19.41 -14.03 -9.61
N PHE A 198 18.41 -13.33 -10.13
CA PHE A 198 17.34 -12.70 -9.36
C PHE A 198 15.98 -13.18 -9.84
N ALA A 199 15.27 -13.92 -8.99
CA ALA A 199 13.89 -14.32 -9.23
C ALA A 199 12.90 -13.15 -9.09
N LYS A 200 11.84 -13.17 -9.90
CA LYS A 200 10.73 -12.20 -9.89
C LYS A 200 9.42 -12.92 -10.21
N SER A 201 8.39 -12.76 -9.37
CA SER A 201 7.08 -13.34 -9.66
C SER A 201 6.28 -12.52 -10.68
N LEU A 202 5.59 -13.23 -11.56
CA LEU A 202 4.60 -12.73 -12.50
C LEU A 202 3.31 -13.55 -12.32
N PHE A 203 2.21 -12.88 -11.99
CA PHE A 203 0.90 -13.53 -11.90
C PHE A 203 0.10 -13.28 -13.17
N VAL A 204 -0.28 -14.36 -13.84
CA VAL A 204 -1.17 -14.34 -14.99
C VAL A 204 -2.57 -14.77 -14.53
N ALA A 205 -3.53 -13.86 -14.69
CA ALA A 205 -4.92 -14.11 -14.35
C ALA A 205 -5.56 -15.07 -15.36
N ASP A 206 -6.29 -16.04 -14.83
CA ASP A 206 -7.20 -16.86 -15.61
C ASP A 206 -8.52 -16.10 -15.80
N SER A 207 -8.85 -15.75 -17.04
CA SER A 207 -10.11 -15.08 -17.37
C SER A 207 -11.29 -16.04 -17.37
N GLU A 208 -11.07 -17.34 -17.53
CA GLU A 208 -12.11 -18.38 -17.62
C GLU A 208 -12.34 -19.09 -16.28
N GLY A 209 -11.29 -19.28 -15.48
CA GLY A 209 -11.33 -19.95 -14.16
C GLY A 209 -11.88 -19.10 -13.00
N GLY A 210 -12.28 -17.86 -13.27
CA GLY A 210 -12.83 -16.93 -12.29
C GLY A 210 -11.76 -16.09 -11.57
N ALA A 211 -12.19 -14.94 -11.04
CA ALA A 211 -11.29 -13.98 -10.41
C ALA A 211 -10.65 -14.56 -9.15
N ARG A 212 -9.34 -14.83 -9.21
CA ARG A 212 -8.53 -15.24 -8.06
C ARG A 212 -7.69 -14.06 -7.55
N TRP A 213 -7.93 -13.67 -6.31
CA TRP A 213 -7.19 -12.60 -5.65
C TRP A 213 -6.05 -13.19 -4.84
N VAL A 214 -4.85 -13.11 -5.42
CA VAL A 214 -3.59 -13.58 -4.83
C VAL A 214 -2.65 -12.39 -4.69
N ARG A 215 -1.67 -12.50 -3.79
CA ARG A 215 -0.62 -11.50 -3.64
C ARG A 215 0.18 -11.37 -4.94
N ARG A 216 0.28 -10.14 -5.45
CA ARG A 216 1.06 -9.77 -6.64
C ARG A 216 2.24 -8.90 -6.22
N SER A 217 3.41 -9.15 -6.81
CA SER A 217 4.62 -8.35 -6.57
C SER A 217 4.93 -7.47 -7.78
N PRO A 218 4.39 -6.23 -7.85
CA PRO A 218 4.76 -5.30 -8.91
C PRO A 218 6.24 -4.96 -8.82
N THR A 219 6.75 -4.70 -7.63
CA THR A 219 8.10 -4.15 -7.43
C THR A 219 8.89 -4.96 -6.42
N ARG A 220 10.12 -5.33 -6.80
CA ARG A 220 11.13 -5.92 -5.92
C ARG A 220 12.28 -4.93 -5.79
N ARG A 221 12.51 -4.37 -4.60
CA ARG A 221 13.57 -3.36 -4.36
C ARG A 221 14.71 -3.92 -3.54
N ARG A 222 15.87 -3.25 -3.65
CA ARG A 222 17.00 -3.40 -2.74
C ARG A 222 16.57 -3.19 -1.28
N ALA A 223 17.25 -3.90 -0.37
CA ALA A 223 16.87 -3.95 1.04
C ALA A 223 17.11 -2.64 1.83
N ALA A 224 16.26 -1.63 1.72
CA ALA A 224 16.17 -0.52 2.68
C ALA A 224 15.17 -0.81 3.80
N ILE A 225 15.28 -0.13 4.95
CA ILE A 225 14.40 -0.39 6.12
C ILE A 225 12.94 -0.02 5.79
N LEU A 226 12.73 1.15 5.21
CA LEU A 226 11.40 1.62 4.81
C LEU A 226 10.85 0.85 3.60
N ASP A 227 11.69 0.55 2.60
CA ASP A 227 11.24 -0.23 1.44
C ASP A 227 10.84 -1.64 1.81
N GLN A 228 11.50 -2.26 2.78
CA GLN A 228 11.05 -3.56 3.31
C GLN A 228 9.66 -3.45 3.94
N LEU A 229 9.35 -2.37 4.65
CA LEU A 229 8.04 -2.17 5.27
C LEU A 229 6.94 -1.94 4.23
N LEU A 230 7.23 -1.17 3.18
CA LEU A 230 6.28 -0.74 2.15
C LEU A 230 6.10 -1.76 1.03
N TYR A 231 7.13 -2.57 0.73
CA TYR A 231 7.12 -3.59 -0.32
C TYR A 231 7.37 -5.02 0.22
N PRO A 232 6.51 -5.53 1.14
CA PRO A 232 6.65 -6.87 1.70
C PRO A 232 6.31 -8.01 0.74
N ALA A 233 5.86 -7.76 -0.51
CA ALA A 233 5.37 -8.81 -1.41
C ALA A 233 6.40 -9.92 -1.71
N GLU A 234 7.68 -9.56 -1.84
CA GLU A 234 8.79 -10.47 -2.14
C GLU A 234 9.98 -10.24 -1.21
N PRO A 235 10.91 -11.21 -1.07
CA PRO A 235 12.20 -10.96 -0.42
C PRO A 235 12.95 -9.84 -1.15
N SER A 236 13.48 -8.86 -0.41
CA SER A 236 14.24 -7.75 -1.00
C SER A 236 15.49 -8.23 -1.74
N LEU A 237 15.96 -7.43 -2.71
CA LEU A 237 17.23 -7.68 -3.41
C LEU A 237 18.43 -7.43 -2.47
N PRO A 238 19.58 -8.11 -2.69
CA PRO A 238 20.81 -7.89 -1.94
C PRO A 238 21.27 -6.43 -1.97
N ARG A 239 21.76 -5.90 -0.83
CA ARG A 239 22.14 -4.48 -0.69
C ARG A 239 23.29 -4.05 -1.61
N GLY A 240 24.23 -4.94 -1.90
CA GLY A 240 25.37 -4.66 -2.77
C GLY A 240 25.25 -5.24 -4.18
N GLY A 241 24.07 -5.75 -4.54
CA GLY A 241 23.87 -6.42 -5.83
C GLY A 241 23.80 -5.44 -7.01
N PRO A 242 24.11 -5.91 -8.23
CA PRO A 242 24.08 -5.12 -9.47
C PRO A 242 22.69 -4.59 -9.84
N VAL A 243 21.62 -5.15 -9.26
CA VAL A 243 20.23 -4.74 -9.50
C VAL A 243 19.70 -3.95 -8.32
N GLU A 244 19.10 -2.80 -8.60
CA GLU A 244 18.46 -1.95 -7.60
C GLU A 244 16.97 -2.26 -7.45
N ARG A 245 16.29 -2.46 -8.59
CA ARG A 245 14.83 -2.65 -8.64
C ARG A 245 14.43 -3.52 -9.83
N ILE A 246 13.46 -4.40 -9.60
CA ILE A 246 12.79 -5.19 -10.66
C ILE A 246 11.28 -4.91 -10.56
N ASP A 247 10.74 -4.31 -11.62
CA ASP A 247 9.35 -3.89 -11.74
C ASP A 247 8.63 -4.67 -12.84
N VAL A 248 7.44 -5.18 -12.53
CA VAL A 248 6.46 -5.70 -13.48
C VAL A 248 5.28 -4.74 -13.49
N GLN A 249 4.92 -4.23 -14.66
CA GLN A 249 3.83 -3.28 -14.79
C GLN A 249 2.47 -4.00 -14.81
N TYR A 250 1.76 -3.91 -13.69
CA TYR A 250 0.36 -4.34 -13.59
C TYR A 250 -0.59 -3.15 -13.73
N ALA A 251 -1.77 -3.38 -14.30
CA ALA A 251 -2.86 -2.42 -14.26
C ALA A 251 -3.36 -2.24 -12.81
N ALA A 252 -3.86 -1.05 -12.48
CA ALA A 252 -4.45 -0.79 -11.17
C ALA A 252 -5.80 -1.49 -11.08
N ALA A 253 -6.03 -2.23 -9.98
CA ALA A 253 -7.30 -2.90 -9.75
C ALA A 253 -8.34 -1.98 -9.12
N SER A 254 -9.58 -2.20 -9.52
CA SER A 254 -10.76 -1.66 -8.84
C SER A 254 -11.55 -2.80 -8.19
N ILE A 255 -12.30 -2.48 -7.13
CA ILE A 255 -13.21 -3.42 -6.50
C ILE A 255 -14.64 -2.91 -6.62
N SER A 256 -15.56 -3.83 -6.92
CA SER A 256 -16.98 -3.50 -6.93
C SER A 256 -17.51 -3.36 -5.51
N PHE A 257 -17.96 -2.16 -5.16
CA PHE A 257 -18.53 -1.86 -3.84
C PHE A 257 -19.96 -2.37 -3.77
N PHE A 258 -20.14 -3.58 -3.24
CA PHE A 258 -21.44 -4.26 -3.14
C PHE A 258 -22.22 -4.36 -4.47
N GLY A 259 -21.52 -4.41 -5.61
CA GLY A 259 -22.13 -4.49 -6.94
C GLY A 259 -22.70 -3.19 -7.48
N LEU A 260 -22.49 -2.05 -6.79
CA LEU A 260 -23.10 -0.76 -7.16
C LEU A 260 -22.19 0.09 -8.04
N PHE A 261 -20.91 0.20 -7.71
CA PHE A 261 -19.93 1.02 -8.40
C PHE A 261 -18.50 0.55 -8.07
N ASP A 262 -17.55 0.82 -8.97
CA ASP A 262 -16.16 0.42 -8.79
C ASP A 262 -15.37 1.51 -8.06
N VAL A 263 -14.61 1.11 -7.05
CA VAL A 263 -13.74 2.00 -6.27
C VAL A 263 -12.37 1.38 -6.06
N HIS A 264 -11.40 2.25 -5.79
CA HIS A 264 -10.12 1.79 -5.28
C HIS A 264 -10.33 1.10 -3.91
N TRP A 265 -9.72 -0.07 -3.73
CA TRP A 265 -9.88 -0.89 -2.52
C TRP A 265 -9.61 -0.11 -1.22
N LEU A 266 -8.63 0.79 -1.24
CA LEU A 266 -8.27 1.64 -0.10
C LEU A 266 -9.42 2.54 0.35
N ILE A 267 -10.19 3.09 -0.60
CA ILE A 267 -11.35 3.94 -0.29
C ILE A 267 -12.42 3.10 0.42
N ALA A 268 -12.73 1.92 -0.14
CA ALA A 268 -13.68 1.00 0.48
C ALA A 268 -13.22 0.57 1.88
N PHE A 269 -11.95 0.19 2.03
CA PHE A 269 -11.36 -0.18 3.31
C PHE A 269 -11.48 0.93 4.36
N LEU A 270 -11.12 2.18 4.01
CA LEU A 270 -11.19 3.32 4.93
C LEU A 270 -12.63 3.63 5.32
N VAL A 271 -13.55 3.71 4.34
CA VAL A 271 -14.98 4.00 4.59
C VAL A 271 -15.59 2.92 5.48
N LEU A 272 -15.36 1.64 5.17
CA LEU A 272 -15.84 0.52 5.96
C LEU A 272 -15.24 0.52 7.36
N SER A 273 -13.93 0.76 7.50
CA SER A 273 -13.26 0.80 8.81
C SER A 273 -13.84 1.89 9.70
N ILE A 274 -14.06 3.09 9.15
CA ILE A 274 -14.67 4.22 9.87
C ILE A 274 -16.13 3.92 10.21
N ALA A 275 -16.92 3.44 9.25
CA ALA A 275 -18.33 3.13 9.47
C ALA A 275 -18.53 2.06 10.55
N LEU A 276 -17.73 0.99 10.52
CA LEU A 276 -17.76 -0.09 11.48
C LEU A 276 -17.24 0.34 12.86
N ALA A 277 -16.14 1.09 12.92
CA ALA A 277 -15.66 1.67 14.17
C ALA A 277 -16.71 2.60 14.80
N PHE A 278 -17.35 3.44 13.98
CA PHE A 278 -18.42 4.32 14.45
C PHE A 278 -19.64 3.55 14.95
N ALA A 279 -20.06 2.50 14.23
CA ALA A 279 -21.17 1.64 14.64
C ALA A 279 -20.89 0.93 15.98
N LEU A 280 -19.65 0.52 16.22
CA LEU A 280 -19.22 -0.19 17.43
C LEU A 280 -18.78 0.72 18.58
N ARG A 281 -18.59 2.04 18.36
CA ARG A 281 -17.98 2.95 19.34
C ARG A 281 -18.59 2.89 20.74
N ASN A 282 -19.93 2.81 20.81
CA ASN A 282 -20.68 2.80 22.07
C ASN A 282 -20.40 1.52 22.88
N ARG A 283 -20.17 0.39 22.19
CA ARG A 283 -19.88 -0.90 22.84
C ARG A 283 -18.50 -0.92 23.52
N PHE A 284 -17.59 -0.08 23.03
CA PHE A 284 -16.23 0.05 23.55
C PHE A 284 -16.06 1.23 24.52
N GLY A 285 -17.11 2.05 24.72
CA GLY A 285 -17.09 3.21 25.62
C GLY A 285 -16.24 4.37 25.07
N VAL A 286 -16.07 4.44 23.75
CA VAL A 286 -15.27 5.48 23.10
C VAL A 286 -16.21 6.55 22.54
N THR A 287 -15.98 7.81 22.92
CA THR A 287 -16.61 8.95 22.25
C THR A 287 -15.70 9.44 21.13
N LEU A 288 -16.03 9.05 19.89
CA LEU A 288 -15.47 9.63 18.67
C LEU A 288 -16.12 11.00 18.38
#